data_AF-A0A7K2YLV8-F1
#
_entry.id   AF-A0A7K2YLV8-F1
#
_cell.length_a   1.000
_cell.length_b   1.000
_cell.length_c   1.000
_cell.angle_alpha   90.00
_cell.angle_beta   90.00
_cell.angle_gamma   90.00
#
_symmetry.space_group_name_H-M   'P 1'
#
loop_
_entity.id
_entity.type
_entity.pdbx_description
1 polymer ?
#
loop_
_entity_poly.entity_id
_entity_poly.type
_entity_poly.pdbx_seq_one_letter_code
_entity_poly.pdbx_strand_id
1 'polypeptide(L)' 'MGCAVARLDLGAFVLGALDEDEARQVREHVATCPRCRAEYDELAGLPGFLARLTEVEAHASGVAATGAAPARLLAAAAVR' A
#
# COMPACT_ATOMS: atom_id res chain seq x y z
N MET A 1 10.36 -13.15 5.45
CA MET A 1 10.26 -12.84 4.00
C MET A 1 11.52 -12.13 3.49
N GLY A 2 11.79 -12.16 2.18
CA GLY A 2 12.92 -11.44 1.56
C GLY A 2 12.54 -10.06 1.03
N CYS A 3 13.55 -9.21 0.77
CA CYS A 3 13.33 -7.80 0.38
C CYS A 3 12.52 -7.61 -0.90
N ALA A 4 12.64 -8.51 -1.88
CA ALA A 4 11.88 -8.40 -3.13
C ALA A 4 10.36 -8.47 -2.88
N VAL A 5 9.95 -9.41 -2.03
CA VAL A 5 8.54 -9.60 -1.64
C VAL A 5 8.09 -8.44 -0.74
N ALA A 6 8.88 -8.13 0.30
CA ALA A 6 8.55 -7.06 1.23
C ALA A 6 8.27 -5.72 0.52
N ARG A 7 9.11 -5.34 -0.43
CA ARG A 7 8.97 -4.06 -1.17
C ARG A 7 7.73 -4.00 -2.07
N LEU A 8 7.34 -5.12 -2.66
CA LEU A 8 6.08 -5.18 -3.42
C LEU A 8 4.86 -5.05 -2.50
N ASP A 9 4.95 -5.59 -1.28
CA ASP A 9 3.86 -5.57 -0.32
C ASP A 9 3.73 -4.25 0.46
N LEU A 10 4.78 -3.40 0.49
CA LEU A 10 4.78 -2.15 1.26
C LEU A 10 3.61 -1.22 0.92
N GLY A 11 3.26 -1.08 -0.37
CA GLY A 11 2.12 -0.26 -0.79
C GLY A 11 0.79 -0.79 -0.25
N ALA A 12 0.58 -2.11 -0.28
CA ALA A 12 -0.60 -2.73 0.30
C ALA A 12 -0.59 -2.66 1.84
N PHE A 13 0.59 -2.78 2.45
CA PHE A 13 0.77 -2.68 3.90
C PHE A 13 0.36 -1.29 4.42
N VAL A 14 0.87 -0.20 3.83
CA VAL A 14 0.53 1.16 4.29
C VAL A 14 -0.94 1.52 4.06
N LEU A 15 -1.58 0.91 3.05
CA LEU A 15 -3.00 1.12 2.76
C LEU A 15 -3.93 0.19 3.55
N GLY A 16 -3.38 -0.72 4.37
CA GLY A 16 -4.15 -1.67 5.17
C GLY A 16 -4.82 -2.79 4.37
N ALA A 17 -4.24 -3.18 3.23
CA ALA A 17 -4.80 -4.13 2.28
C ALA A 17 -4.16 -5.52 2.33
N LEU A 18 -3.34 -5.79 3.34
CA LEU A 18 -2.76 -7.11 3.61
C LEU A 18 -3.61 -7.86 4.63
N ASP A 19 -3.61 -9.19 4.58
CA ASP A 19 -4.11 -9.99 5.70
C ASP A 19 -3.18 -9.89 6.93
N GLU A 20 -3.62 -10.45 8.06
CA GLU A 20 -2.90 -10.33 9.33
C GLU A 20 -1.50 -10.96 9.29
N ASP A 21 -1.35 -12.09 8.60
CA ASP A 21 -0.10 -12.84 8.51
C ASP A 21 0.89 -12.17 7.56
N GLU A 22 0.42 -11.69 6.42
CA GLU A 22 1.19 -10.87 5.48
C GLU A 22 1.68 -9.58 6.16
N ALA A 23 0.77 -8.87 6.83
CA ALA A 23 1.10 -7.64 7.54
C ALA A 23 2.11 -7.88 8.67
N ARG A 24 1.99 -9.00 9.40
CA ARG A 24 2.97 -9.40 10.43
C ARG A 24 4.35 -9.65 9.82
N GLN A 25 4.43 -10.39 8.72
CA GLN A 25 5.69 -10.68 8.05
C GLN A 25 6.36 -9.40 7.50
N VAL A 26 5.58 -8.44 7.00
CA VAL A 26 6.10 -7.14 6.54
C VAL A 26 6.64 -6.34 7.74
N ARG A 27 5.90 -6.26 8.86
CA ARG A 27 6.37 -5.61 10.09
C ARG A 27 7.69 -6.18 10.60
N GLU A 28 7.79 -7.51 10.68
CA GLU A 28 9.00 -8.21 11.11
C GLU A 28 10.20 -7.89 10.19
N HIS A 29 9.98 -7.81 8.88
CA HIS A 29 11.03 -7.48 7.92
C HIS A 29 11.47 -6.01 8.00
N VAL A 30 10.50 -5.08 8.02
CA VAL A 30 10.76 -3.63 8.11
C VAL A 30 11.48 -3.26 9.42
N ALA A 31 11.23 -4.01 10.50
CA ALA A 31 11.93 -3.84 11.77
C ALA A 31 13.44 -4.13 11.68
N THR A 32 13.88 -4.97 10.73
CA THR A 32 15.25 -5.48 10.66
C THR A 32 16.00 -5.06 9.39
N CYS A 33 15.31 -4.55 8.36
CA CYS A 33 15.91 -4.14 7.10
C CYS A 33 15.89 -2.60 6.91
N PRO A 34 17.05 -1.91 7.00
CA PRO A 34 17.11 -0.45 6.85
C PRO A 34 16.61 0.06 5.50
N ARG A 35 16.82 -0.70 4.42
CA ARG A 35 16.36 -0.34 3.08
C ARG A 35 14.83 -0.36 2.98
N CYS A 36 14.20 -1.43 3.45
CA CYS A 36 12.74 -1.53 3.43
C CYS A 36 12.08 -0.58 4.46
N ARG A 37 12.79 -0.22 5.53
CA ARG A 37 12.37 0.85 6.45
C ARG A 37 12.33 2.22 5.76
N ALA A 38 13.37 2.58 5.02
CA ALA A 38 13.39 3.82 4.26
C ALA A 38 12.24 3.89 3.24
N GLU A 39 12.02 2.82 2.47
CA GLU A 39 10.90 2.76 1.52
C GLU A 39 9.53 2.81 2.23
N TYR A 40 9.38 2.18 3.40
CA TYR A 40 8.18 2.30 4.22
C TYR A 40 7.94 3.75 4.64
N ASP A 41 8.97 4.45 5.13
CA ASP A 41 8.87 5.83 5.59
C ASP A 41 8.46 6.79 4.45
N GLU A 42 8.95 6.55 3.22
CA GLU A 42 8.53 7.29 2.02
C GLU A 42 7.04 7.11 1.71
N LEU A 43 6.49 5.90 1.94
CA LEU A 43 5.10 5.55 1.63
C LEU A 43 4.13 5.82 2.78
N ALA A 44 4.60 5.94 4.03
CA ALA A 44 3.75 6.04 5.22
C ALA A 44 2.82 7.26 5.22
N GLY A 45 3.16 8.32 4.48
CA GLY A 45 2.31 9.51 4.33
C GLY A 45 1.15 9.34 3.33
N LEU A 46 1.22 8.34 2.43
CA LEU A 46 0.24 8.17 1.36
C LEU A 46 -1.21 8.04 1.84
N PRO A 47 -1.54 7.26 2.89
CA PRO A 47 -2.92 7.16 3.36
C PRO A 47 -3.53 8.51 3.72
N GLY A 48 -2.76 9.40 4.35
CA GLY A 48 -3.21 10.73 4.72
C GLY A 48 -3.40 11.66 3.52
N PHE A 49 -2.59 11.52 2.47
CA PHE A 49 -2.81 12.25 1.21
C PHE A 49 -4.06 11.75 0.48
N LEU A 50 -4.24 10.43 0.38
CA LEU A 50 -5.38 9.83 -0.31
C LEU A 50 -6.71 10.09 0.40
N ALA A 51 -6.71 10.19 1.74
CA ALA A 51 -7.91 10.55 2.52
C ALA A 51 -8.46 11.95 2.23
N ARG A 52 -7.71 12.81 1.52
CA ARG A 52 -8.18 14.14 1.10
C ARG A 52 -8.92 14.12 -0.23
N LEU A 53 -8.85 13.01 -0.97
CA LEU A 53 -9.53 12.87 -2.25
C LEU A 53 -10.97 12.44 -2.04
N THR A 54 -11.88 13.13 -2.70
CA THR A 54 -13.24 12.64 -2.90
C THR A 54 -13.26 11.59 -4.02
N GLU A 55 -14.28 10.73 -4.03
CA GLU A 55 -14.48 9.77 -5.12
C GLU A 55 -14.61 10.48 -6.48
N VAL A 56 -15.31 11.61 -6.52
CA VAL A 56 -15.51 12.40 -7.73
C VAL A 56 -14.16 12.88 -8.27
N GLU A 57 -13.27 13.39 -7.42
CA GLU A 57 -11.92 13.82 -7.82
C GLU A 57 -11.06 12.64 -8.30
N ALA A 58 -11.15 11.49 -7.63
CA ALA A 58 -10.42 10.28 -8.04
C ALA A 58 -10.83 9.83 -9.45
N HIS A 59 -12.13 9.83 -9.75
CA HIS A 59 -12.67 9.46 -11.06
C HIS A 59 -12.44 10.53 -12.14
N ALA A 60 -12.41 11.82 -11.76
CA ALA A 60 -12.18 12.94 -12.68
C ALA A 60 -10.73 13.07 -13.15
N SER A 61 -9.78 12.34 -12.54
CA SER A 61 -8.35 12.38 -12.87
C SER A 61 -8.04 12.05 -14.34
N GLY A 62 -8.96 11.43 -15.09
CA GLY A 62 -8.81 11.08 -16.51
C GLY A 62 -7.75 10.01 -16.78
N VAL A 63 -7.05 9.55 -15.74
CA VAL A 63 -6.09 8.46 -15.79
C VAL A 63 -6.84 7.17 -15.50
N ALA A 64 -7.09 6.37 -16.53
CA ALA A 64 -7.49 4.99 -16.30
C ALA A 64 -6.32 4.26 -15.61
N ALA A 65 -6.59 3.55 -14.52
CA ALA A 65 -5.61 2.63 -13.95
C ALA A 65 -5.25 1.59 -15.02
N THR A 66 -4.06 1.71 -15.60
CA THR A 66 -3.55 0.84 -16.68
C THR A 66 -2.82 -0.39 -16.15
N GLY A 67 -2.69 -0.53 -14.83
CA GLY A 67 -2.10 -1.69 -14.18
C GLY A 67 -3.15 -2.57 -13.52
N ALA A 68 -2.90 -3.88 -13.48
CA ALA A 68 -3.61 -4.77 -12.58
C ALA A 68 -3.20 -4.42 -11.14
N ALA A 69 -3.97 -3.55 -10.49
CA ALA A 69 -3.85 -3.41 -9.04
C ALA A 69 -4.08 -4.80 -8.43
N PRO A 70 -3.21 -5.26 -7.51
CA PRO A 70 -3.46 -6.52 -6.81
C PRO A 70 -4.88 -6.51 -6.25
N ALA A 71 -5.64 -7.59 -6.47
CA ALA A 71 -7.06 -7.67 -6.17
C ALA A 71 -7.41 -7.20 -4.74
N ARG A 72 -6.51 -7.45 -3.78
CA ARG A 72 -6.64 -7.00 -2.39
C ARG A 72 -6.63 -5.49 -2.20
N LEU A 73 -5.89 -4.72 -3.00
CA LEU A 73 -5.92 -3.24 -2.96
C LEU A 73 -7.27 -2.70 -3.43
N LEU A 74 -7.83 -3.29 -4.48
CA LEU A 74 -9.15 -2.91 -4.99
C LEU A 74 -10.25 -3.24 -3.98
N ALA A 75 -10.15 -4.41 -3.32
CA ALA A 75 -11.07 -4.78 -2.25
C ALA A 75 -11.00 -3.80 -1.06
N ALA A 76 -9.81 -3.36 -0.65
CA ALA A 76 -9.65 -2.39 0.44
C ALA A 76 -10.17 -0.98 0.08
N ALA A 77 -10.09 -0.59 -1.20
CA ALA A 77 -10.59 0.71 -1.66
C ALA A 77 -12.13 0.76 -1.75
N ALA A 78 -12.79 -0.34 -2.09
CA ALA A 78 -14.24 -0.42 -2.26
C ALA A 78 -15.06 -0.45 -0.96
N VAL A 79 -14.38 -0.51 0.19
CA VAL A 79 -15.01 -0.54 1.55
C VAL A 79 -15.05 0.86 2.18
N ARG A 80 -14.59 1.88 1.45
CA ARG A 80 -14.73 3.29 1.82
C ARG A 80 -15.87 3.90 1.03
#